data_AF-A0A0M3JF44-F1
#
_entry.id   AF-A0A0M3JF44-F1
#
_cell.length_a   1.000
_cell.length_b   1.000
_cell.length_c   1.000
_cell.angle_alpha   90.00
_cell.angle_beta   90.00
_cell.angle_gamma   90.00
#
_symmetry.space_group_name_H-M   'P 1'
#
loop_
_entity.id
_entity.type
_entity.pdbx_description
1 polymer ?
#
loop_
_entity_poly.entity_id
_entity_poly.type
_entity_poly.pdbx_seq_one_letter_code
_entity_poly.pdbx_strand_id
1 'polypeptide(L)'
;MGSERMAQYLLNHKDVVLNSVNLDEYLDAMTSTWYSELRLKQARRFALIFLFLEDLQSQCGPLTERQQALFERYLNRTRSNVEWWNKYYPDL
;
A
#
# COMPACT_ATOMS: atom_id res chain seq x y z
N MET A 1 -7.53 2.20 11.34
CA MET A 1 -6.53 2.15 12.44
C MET A 1 -5.45 1.09 12.23
N GLY A 2 -5.77 -0.21 12.03
CA GLY A 2 -4.72 -1.25 11.84
C GLY A 2 -3.81 -1.07 10.62
N SER A 3 -4.39 -0.98 9.42
CA SER A 3 -3.65 -0.78 8.16
C SER A 3 -2.78 0.48 8.14
N GLU A 4 -3.25 1.55 8.79
CA GLU A 4 -2.55 2.83 8.92
C GLU A 4 -1.31 2.72 9.81
N ARG A 5 -1.42 2.01 10.93
CA ARG A 5 -0.27 1.72 11.80
C ARG A 5 0.76 0.85 11.09
N MET A 6 0.32 -0.12 10.28
CA MET A 6 1.23 -0.94 9.47
C MET A 6 1.95 -0.10 8.40
N ALA A 7 1.26 0.82 7.73
CA ALA A 7 1.90 1.72 6.78
C ALA A 7 2.95 2.63 7.47
N GLN A 8 2.62 3.19 8.63
CA GLN A 8 3.55 4.00 9.43
C GLN A 8 4.75 3.17 9.93
N TYR A 9 4.52 1.94 10.38
CA TYR A 9 5.58 1.04 10.82
C TYR A 9 6.53 0.68 9.67
N LEU A 10 6.00 0.39 8.48
CA LEU A 10 6.82 0.14 7.30
C LEU A 10 7.72 1.34 6.99
N LEU A 11 7.21 2.57 7.08
CA LEU A 11 8.00 3.78 6.83
C LEU A 11 9.12 4.02 7.87
N ASN A 12 8.86 3.69 9.13
CA ASN A 12 9.82 3.90 10.22
C ASN A 12 10.82 2.74 10.38
N HIS A 13 10.49 1.55 9.86
CA HIS A 13 11.25 0.32 10.03
C HIS A 13 11.42 -0.44 8.70
N LYS A 14 11.74 0.31 7.64
CA LYS A 14 11.81 -0.17 6.25
C LYS A 14 12.66 -1.42 6.11
N ASP A 15 13.88 -1.41 6.66
CA ASP A 15 14.82 -2.53 6.56
C ASP A 15 14.26 -3.81 7.20
N VAL A 16 13.51 -3.68 8.30
CA VAL A 16 12.91 -4.82 9.01
C VAL A 16 11.77 -5.41 8.20
N VAL A 17 10.92 -4.55 7.65
CA VAL A 17 9.72 -4.99 6.91
C VAL A 17 10.10 -5.52 5.53
N LEU A 18 10.94 -4.80 4.78
CA LEU A 18 11.34 -5.16 3.42
C LEU A 18 12.17 -6.45 3.35
N ASN A 19 12.99 -6.72 4.38
CA ASN A 19 13.80 -7.94 4.44
C ASN A 19 13.09 -9.09 5.18
N SER A 20 11.84 -8.89 5.61
CA SER A 20 11.05 -9.94 6.25
C SER A 20 10.69 -11.04 5.24
N VAL A 21 10.78 -12.29 5.69
CA VAL A 21 10.26 -13.44 4.93
C VAL A 21 8.74 -13.36 4.71
N ASN A 22 8.04 -12.59 5.56
CA ASN A 22 6.59 -12.39 5.53
C ASN A 22 6.18 -11.06 4.87
N LEU A 23 7.03 -10.49 4.00
CA LEU A 23 6.72 -9.22 3.33
C LEU A 23 5.41 -9.30 2.53
N ASP A 24 5.15 -10.43 1.89
CA ASP A 24 3.94 -10.68 1.10
C ASP A 24 2.68 -10.56 1.99
N GLU A 25 2.62 -11.33 3.08
CA GLU A 25 1.53 -11.32 4.04
C GLU A 25 1.38 -9.96 4.73
N TYR A 26 2.49 -9.28 5.00
CA TYR A 26 2.47 -7.93 5.56
C TYR A 26 1.76 -6.94 4.64
N LEU A 27 2.13 -6.94 3.35
CA LEU A 27 1.53 -6.07 2.33
C LEU A 27 0.06 -6.44 2.10
N ASP A 28 -0.28 -7.74 2.14
CA ASP A 28 -1.67 -8.18 2.04
C ASP A 28 -2.54 -7.64 3.17
N ALA A 29 -2.11 -7.87 4.42
CA ALA A 29 -2.84 -7.42 5.60
C ALA A 29 -2.94 -5.90 5.64
N MET A 30 -1.86 -5.19 5.30
CA MET A 30 -1.83 -3.73 5.24
C MET A 30 -2.85 -3.18 4.23
N THR A 31 -2.95 -3.79 3.04
CA THR A 31 -3.78 -3.31 1.92
C THR A 31 -5.19 -3.90 1.86
N SER A 32 -5.49 -4.92 2.68
CA SER A 32 -6.76 -5.67 2.71
C SER A 32 -8.03 -4.82 2.79
N THR A 33 -7.94 -3.61 3.33
CA THR A 33 -9.09 -2.71 3.56
C THR A 33 -9.04 -1.44 2.71
N TRP A 34 -8.18 -1.40 1.71
CA TRP A 34 -7.97 -0.25 0.83
C TRP A 34 -8.80 -0.38 -0.44
N TYR A 35 -10.12 -0.26 -0.32
CA TYR A 35 -11.06 -0.44 -1.44
C TYR A 35 -12.09 0.68 -1.61
N SER A 36 -12.33 1.57 -0.63
CA SER A 36 -13.33 2.65 -0.75
C SER A 36 -12.72 4.02 -0.94
N GLU A 37 -13.43 4.92 -1.65
CA GLU A 37 -12.99 6.30 -1.87
C GLU A 37 -12.83 7.09 -0.57
N LEU A 38 -13.59 6.75 0.50
CA LEU A 38 -13.44 7.32 1.84
C LEU A 38 -12.16 6.84 2.54
N ARG A 39 -11.78 5.56 2.37
CA ARG A 39 -10.46 5.03 2.79
C ARG A 39 -9.35 5.58 1.93
N LEU A 40 -9.60 5.89 0.65
CA LEU A 40 -8.69 6.59 -0.24
C LEU A 40 -8.63 8.11 -0.01
N LYS A 41 -9.66 8.74 0.56
CA LYS A 41 -9.68 10.14 1.01
C LYS A 41 -9.04 10.27 2.38
N GLN A 42 -9.23 9.30 3.28
CA GLN A 42 -8.30 9.06 4.39
C GLN A 42 -6.90 8.77 3.83
N ALA A 43 -6.80 8.11 2.67
CA ALA A 43 -5.56 8.02 1.90
C ALA A 43 -5.19 9.27 1.08
N ARG A 44 -5.95 10.36 1.08
CA ARG A 44 -5.41 11.68 0.70
C ARG A 44 -4.59 12.25 1.86
N ARG A 45 -4.81 11.76 3.08
CA ARG A 45 -3.85 11.82 4.19
C ARG A 45 -2.73 10.77 4.03
N PHE A 46 -2.98 9.63 3.40
CA PHE A 46 -1.97 8.67 2.88
C PHE A 46 -1.63 8.89 1.41
N ALA A 47 -1.20 10.10 1.06
CA ALA A 47 -0.50 10.34 -0.21
C ALA A 47 0.56 9.25 -0.49
N LEU A 48 1.02 8.60 0.58
CA LEU A 48 1.79 7.38 0.68
C LEU A 48 1.43 6.26 -0.30
N ILE A 49 0.19 5.85 -0.60
CA ILE A 49 -0.01 4.65 -1.47
C ILE A 49 0.42 4.90 -2.91
N PHE A 50 0.19 6.12 -3.41
CA PHE A 50 0.65 6.54 -4.74
C PHE A 50 2.06 7.14 -4.70
N LEU A 51 2.52 7.66 -3.57
CA LEU A 51 3.93 8.01 -3.33
C LEU A 51 4.81 6.75 -3.15
N PHE A 52 4.25 5.56 -2.87
CA PHE A 52 4.96 4.38 -2.38
C PHE A 52 5.84 3.61 -3.39
N LEU A 53 6.03 4.09 -4.62
CA LEU A 53 7.00 3.46 -5.54
C LEU A 53 8.06 4.46 -6.00
N GLU A 54 7.66 5.66 -6.43
CA GLU A 54 8.61 6.73 -6.75
C GLU A 54 9.30 7.31 -5.50
N ASP A 55 8.56 7.48 -4.39
CA ASP A 55 9.05 8.04 -3.14
C ASP A 55 9.66 6.96 -2.22
N LEU A 56 9.46 5.68 -2.53
CA LEU A 56 10.00 4.57 -1.74
C LEU A 56 11.41 4.20 -2.20
N GLN A 57 11.74 4.41 -3.48
CA GLN A 57 13.12 4.39 -3.96
C GLN A 57 13.94 5.55 -3.37
N SER A 58 13.34 6.73 -3.19
CA SER A 58 13.99 7.88 -2.57
C SER A 58 14.16 7.71 -1.05
N GLN A 59 13.23 7.02 -0.37
CA GLN A 59 13.21 6.91 1.08
C GLN A 59 13.63 5.55 1.68
N CYS A 60 13.65 4.45 0.91
CA CYS A 60 14.06 3.11 1.36
C CYS A 60 15.32 2.58 0.67
N GLY A 61 15.86 3.30 -0.32
CA GLY A 61 16.93 2.79 -1.17
C GLY A 61 16.42 1.81 -2.24
N PRO A 62 17.33 1.21 -3.02
CA PRO A 62 16.97 0.33 -4.12
C PRO A 62 16.26 -0.93 -3.62
N LEU A 63 15.05 -1.17 -4.12
CA LEU A 63 14.33 -2.42 -3.92
C LEU A 63 14.92 -3.52 -4.82
N THR A 64 14.87 -4.77 -4.34
CA THR A 64 15.10 -5.94 -5.19
C THR A 64 13.95 -6.13 -6.18
N GLU A 65 14.18 -6.82 -7.30
CA GLU A 65 13.14 -7.14 -8.29
C GLU A 65 11.92 -7.82 -7.65
N ARG A 66 12.16 -8.73 -6.70
CA ARG A 66 11.08 -9.42 -5.97
C ARG A 66 10.24 -8.46 -5.14
N GLN A 67 10.88 -7.56 -4.40
CA GLN A 67 10.18 -6.56 -3.58
C GLN A 67 9.37 -5.62 -4.50
N GLN A 68 9.97 -5.16 -5.59
CA GLN A 68 9.28 -4.32 -6.56
C GLN A 68 8.03 -5.01 -7.14
N ALA A 69 8.15 -6.26 -7.56
CA ALA A 69 7.02 -7.03 -8.09
C ALA A 69 5.89 -7.21 -7.06
N LEU A 70 6.22 -7.40 -5.78
CA LEU A 70 5.21 -7.48 -4.71
C LEU A 70 4.46 -6.15 -4.56
N PHE A 71 5.18 -5.03 -4.52
CA PHE A 71 4.55 -3.71 -4.40
C PHE A 71 3.65 -3.41 -5.60
N GLU A 72 4.11 -3.68 -6.82
CA GLU A 72 3.31 -3.50 -8.04
C GLU A 72 2.03 -4.34 -8.02
N ARG A 73 2.12 -5.60 -7.56
CA ARG A 73 0.95 -6.49 -7.42
C ARG A 73 -0.12 -5.89 -6.50
N TYR A 74 0.27 -5.42 -5.31
CA TYR A 74 -0.68 -4.86 -4.35
C TYR A 74 -1.22 -3.49 -4.77
N LEU A 75 -0.41 -2.68 -5.47
CA LEU A 75 -0.86 -1.43 -6.05
C LEU A 75 -1.94 -1.66 -7.11
N ASN A 76 -1.70 -2.58 -8.05
CA ASN A 76 -2.67 -2.91 -9.09
C ASN A 76 -3.96 -3.48 -8.51
N ARG A 77 -3.87 -4.38 -7.52
CA ARG A 77 -5.05 -4.88 -6.80
C ARG A 77 -5.85 -3.76 -6.16
N THR A 78 -5.17 -2.84 -5.47
CA THR A 78 -5.81 -1.70 -4.80
C THR A 78 -6.52 -0.81 -5.80
N ARG A 79 -5.90 -0.51 -6.96
CA ARG A 79 -6.52 0.25 -8.05
C ARG A 79 -7.79 -0.43 -8.57
N SER A 80 -7.72 -1.71 -8.90
CA SER A 80 -8.90 -2.45 -9.40
C SER A 80 -10.02 -2.50 -8.37
N ASN A 81 -9.72 -2.66 -7.09
CA ASN A 81 -10.73 -2.66 -6.03
C ASN A 81 -11.44 -1.31 -5.92
N VAL A 82 -10.68 -0.21 -6.05
CA VAL A 82 -11.21 1.15 -6.03
C VAL A 82 -12.07 1.43 -7.25
N GLU A 83 -11.60 1.06 -8.44
CA GLU A 83 -12.36 1.20 -9.68
C GLU A 83 -13.68 0.43 -9.60
N TRP A 84 -13.63 -0.80 -9.09
CA TRP A 84 -14.82 -1.62 -8.85
C TRP A 84 -15.75 -0.95 -7.84
N TRP A 85 -15.24 -0.49 -6.69
CA TRP A 85 -16.04 0.17 -5.68
C TRP A 85 -16.75 1.42 -6.23
N ASN A 86 -16.02 2.30 -6.90
CA ASN A 86 -16.55 3.52 -7.49
C ASN A 86 -17.62 3.23 -8.55
N LYS A 87 -17.48 2.12 -9.29
CA LYS A 87 -18.47 1.70 -10.29
C LYS A 87 -19.78 1.21 -9.67
N TYR A 88 -19.72 0.47 -8.56
CA TYR A 88 -20.90 -0.19 -7.99
C TYR A 88 -21.50 0.54 -6.78
N TYR A 89 -20.75 1.44 -6.15
CA TYR A 89 -21.17 2.24 -5.00
C TYR A 89 -20.82 3.73 -5.18
N PRO A 90 -21.26 4.39 -6.27
CA PRO A 90 -20.85 5.76 -6.59
C PRO A 90 -21.35 6.83 -5.60
N ASP A 91 -22.41 6.53 -4.85
CA ASP A 91 -23.11 7.50 -3.97
C ASP A 91 -22.85 7.26 -2.46
N LEU A 92 -21.92 6.37 -2.11
CA LEU A 92 -21.46 6.09 -0.73
C LEU A 92 -20.09 6.76 -0.46
#